data_AF-A0A7W1DE22-F1
#
_entry.id   AF-A0A7W1DE22-F1
#
_cell.length_a   1.000
_cell.length_b   1.000
_cell.length_c   1.000
_cell.angle_alpha   90.00
_cell.angle_beta   90.00
_cell.angle_gamma   90.00
#
_symmetry.space_group_name_H-M   'P 1'
#
loop_
_entity.id
_entity.type
_entity.pdbx_description
1 polymer ?
#
loop_
_entity_poly.entity_id
_entity_poly.type
_entity_poly.pdbx_seq_one_letter_code
_entity_poly.pdbx_strand_id
1 'polypeptide(L)'
;MANRGLAAVAKGQGDFAAARPLFEESLTLCRELGNKQGVGCTLNNLGAIAFASGDYETARSRFAEGLTMAQEIEEKITLSYSLDGFAALAVKRRDAERASQLAGAAEHLRESLGFDTEPAERRFRNAYLAELQCVVDEQIFLKFYKQGCKLKIEEAIALTL
;
A
#
# COMPACT_ATOMS: atom_id res chain seq x y z
N MET A 1 -23.02 -8.68 12.20
CA MET A 1 -21.87 -9.53 11.87
C MET A 1 -20.57 -8.71 11.81
N ALA A 2 -20.21 -7.97 12.87
CA ALA A 2 -19.07 -7.01 12.86
C ALA A 2 -17.75 -7.56 13.47
N ASN A 3 -17.75 -8.78 14.02
CA ASN A 3 -16.64 -9.23 14.87
C ASN A 3 -15.47 -9.89 14.12
N ARG A 4 -15.65 -10.27 12.84
CA ARG A 4 -14.56 -10.85 12.02
C ARG A 4 -13.51 -9.82 11.61
N GLY A 5 -13.92 -8.57 11.34
CA GLY A 5 -13.01 -7.49 10.96
C GLY A 5 -12.10 -7.08 12.10
N LEU A 6 -12.65 -6.87 13.30
CA LEU A 6 -11.88 -6.51 14.49
C LEU A 6 -10.88 -7.60 14.90
N ALA A 7 -11.26 -8.88 14.82
CA ALA A 7 -10.35 -9.99 15.12
C ALA A 7 -9.19 -10.09 14.10
N ALA A 8 -9.46 -9.88 12.81
CA ALA A 8 -8.43 -9.88 11.78
C ALA A 8 -7.49 -8.67 11.87
N VAL A 9 -8.02 -7.50 12.24
CA VAL A 9 -7.27 -6.26 12.49
C VAL A 9 -6.41 -6.39 13.74
N ALA A 10 -6.98 -6.86 14.86
CA ALA A 10 -6.25 -7.06 16.12
C ALA A 10 -5.12 -8.09 16.00
N LYS A 11 -5.36 -9.21 15.28
CA LYS A 11 -4.31 -10.18 14.99
C LYS A 11 -3.20 -9.56 14.13
N GLY A 12 -3.56 -8.73 13.16
CA GLY A 12 -2.59 -8.03 12.30
C GLY A 12 -1.76 -7.03 13.07
N GLN A 13 -2.38 -6.24 13.95
CA GLN A 13 -1.69 -5.28 14.81
C GLN A 13 -0.68 -5.95 15.75
N GLY A 14 -1.01 -7.13 16.30
CA GLY A 14 -0.07 -7.95 17.08
C GLY A 14 1.11 -8.46 16.25
N ASP A 15 0.86 -8.91 15.02
CA ASP A 15 1.90 -9.38 14.09
C ASP A 15 2.82 -8.21 13.66
N PHE A 16 2.27 -7.02 13.42
CA PHE A 16 3.00 -5.84 12.94
C PHE A 16 3.93 -5.23 13.99
N ALA A 17 3.51 -5.18 15.26
CA ALA A 17 4.35 -4.65 16.34
C ALA A 17 5.60 -5.51 16.56
N ALA A 18 5.46 -6.85 16.47
CA ALA A 18 6.57 -7.77 16.57
C ALA A 18 7.48 -7.77 15.33
N ALA A 19 6.93 -7.51 14.14
CA ALA A 19 7.68 -7.51 12.89
C ALA A 19 8.49 -6.23 12.63
N ARG A 20 8.13 -5.10 13.25
CA ARG A 20 8.81 -3.82 13.08
C ARG A 20 10.34 -3.86 13.24
N PRO A 21 10.92 -4.39 14.34
CA PRO A 21 12.38 -4.43 14.50
C PRO A 21 13.07 -5.27 13.41
N LEU A 22 12.43 -6.35 12.96
CA LEU A 22 12.96 -7.20 11.88
C LEU A 22 13.00 -6.46 10.55
N PHE A 23 11.98 -5.65 10.25
CA PHE A 23 11.99 -4.81 9.05
C PHE A 23 12.99 -3.65 9.16
N GLU A 24 13.19 -3.05 10.34
CA GLU A 24 14.22 -2.01 10.54
C GLU A 24 15.64 -2.59 10.35
N GLU A 25 15.90 -3.79 10.85
CA GLU A 25 17.16 -4.53 10.61
C GLU A 25 17.31 -4.89 9.13
N SER A 26 16.28 -5.45 8.50
CA SER A 26 16.25 -5.77 7.07
C SER A 26 16.53 -4.54 6.21
N LEU A 27 15.98 -3.37 6.56
CA LEU A 27 16.21 -2.12 5.86
C LEU A 27 17.68 -1.73 5.92
N THR A 28 18.31 -1.88 7.08
CA THR A 28 19.73 -1.61 7.30
C THR A 28 20.59 -2.53 6.44
N LEU A 29 20.34 -3.85 6.50
CA LEU A 29 21.05 -4.84 5.70
C LEU A 29 20.86 -4.63 4.19
N CYS A 30 19.64 -4.34 3.73
CA CYS A 30 19.40 -4.09 2.31
C CYS A 30 20.13 -2.84 1.81
N ARG A 31 20.26 -1.80 2.65
CA ARG A 31 21.06 -0.61 2.33
C ARG A 31 22.54 -0.92 2.26
N GLU A 32 23.07 -1.66 3.24
CA GLU A 32 24.48 -2.07 3.27
C GLU A 32 24.87 -2.94 2.07
N LEU A 33 23.96 -3.84 1.66
CA LEU A 33 24.14 -4.72 0.51
C LEU A 33 23.83 -4.06 -0.84
N GLY A 34 23.35 -2.81 -0.84
CA GLY A 34 22.92 -2.12 -2.07
C GLY A 34 21.69 -2.73 -2.74
N ASN A 35 20.91 -3.55 -2.03
CA ASN A 35 19.67 -4.16 -2.54
C ASN A 35 18.52 -3.14 -2.53
N LYS A 36 18.46 -2.31 -3.58
CA LYS A 36 17.45 -1.26 -3.72
C LYS A 36 16.00 -1.79 -3.73
N GLN A 37 15.76 -2.95 -4.33
CA GLN A 37 14.42 -3.58 -4.33
C GLN A 37 14.02 -3.96 -2.89
N GLY A 38 14.94 -4.59 -2.16
CA GLY A 38 14.74 -4.94 -0.74
C GLY A 38 14.47 -3.70 0.13
N VAL A 39 15.19 -2.60 -0.12
CA VAL A 39 14.92 -1.31 0.55
C VAL A 39 13.49 -0.83 0.29
N GLY A 40 13.04 -0.83 -0.98
CA GLY A 40 11.69 -0.40 -1.34
C GLY A 40 10.58 -1.25 -0.71
N CYS A 41 10.67 -2.58 -0.80
CA CYS A 41 9.71 -3.49 -0.16
C CYS A 41 9.65 -3.29 1.35
N THR A 42 10.80 -3.20 2.01
CA THR A 42 10.88 -3.02 3.46
C THR A 42 10.31 -1.67 3.90
N LEU A 43 10.54 -0.60 3.15
CA LEU A 43 9.92 0.71 3.40
C LEU A 43 8.39 0.65 3.32
N ASN A 44 7.83 -0.04 2.33
CA ASN A 44 6.38 -0.23 2.22
C ASN A 44 5.82 -1.01 3.41
N ASN A 45 6.51 -2.07 3.86
CA ASN A 45 6.09 -2.84 5.03
C ASN A 45 6.14 -2.01 6.33
N LEU A 46 7.19 -1.20 6.53
CA LEU A 46 7.25 -0.25 7.65
C LEU A 46 6.14 0.81 7.57
N GLY A 47 5.79 1.26 6.36
CA GLY A 47 4.66 2.16 6.13
C GLY A 47 3.32 1.53 6.53
N ALA A 48 3.09 0.27 6.16
CA ALA A 48 1.89 -0.49 6.53
C ALA A 48 1.79 -0.69 8.06
N ILE A 49 2.91 -0.95 8.74
CA ILE A 49 2.99 -1.05 10.20
C ILE A 49 2.62 0.28 10.87
N ALA A 50 3.18 1.38 10.39
CA ALA A 50 2.87 2.73 10.90
C ALA A 50 1.39 3.06 10.69
N PHE A 51 0.85 2.75 9.51
CA PHE A 51 -0.57 2.92 9.19
C PHE A 51 -1.47 2.12 10.14
N ALA A 52 -1.15 0.85 10.39
CA ALA A 52 -1.90 -0.01 11.31
C ALA A 52 -1.87 0.47 12.77
N SER A 53 -0.83 1.24 13.12
CA SER A 53 -0.66 1.87 14.44
C SER A 53 -1.34 3.25 14.53
N GLY A 54 -1.93 3.75 13.45
CA GLY A 54 -2.55 5.08 13.36
C GLY A 54 -1.56 6.23 13.15
N ASP A 55 -0.27 5.94 12.97
CA ASP A 55 0.75 6.93 12.66
C ASP A 55 0.82 7.16 11.14
N TYR A 56 -0.15 7.93 10.65
CA TYR A 56 -0.32 8.18 9.22
C TYR A 56 0.78 9.08 8.62
N GLU A 57 1.42 9.92 9.43
CA GLU A 57 2.52 10.77 8.96
C GLU A 57 3.78 9.94 8.71
N THR A 58 4.15 9.07 9.65
CA THR A 58 5.25 8.11 9.43
C THR A 58 4.91 7.18 8.27
N ALA A 59 3.68 6.68 8.18
CA ALA A 59 3.25 5.84 7.06
C ALA A 59 3.45 6.55 5.71
N ARG A 60 3.01 7.81 5.58
CA ARG A 60 3.19 8.61 4.37
C ARG A 60 4.66 8.77 4.02
N SER A 61 5.52 9.09 4.99
CA SER A 61 6.96 9.21 4.76
C SER A 61 7.55 7.91 4.21
N ARG A 62 7.22 6.77 4.82
CA ARG A 62 7.75 5.46 4.41
C ARG A 62 7.25 5.02 3.04
N PHE A 63 5.98 5.22 2.73
CA PHE A 63 5.45 4.95 1.39
C PHE A 63 6.07 5.88 0.34
N ALA A 64 6.31 7.15 0.66
CA ALA A 64 6.98 8.09 -0.26
C ALA A 64 8.44 7.72 -0.54
N GLU A 65 9.19 7.32 0.50
CA GLU A 65 10.55 6.79 0.33
C GLU A 65 10.54 5.51 -0.52
N GLY A 66 9.62 4.57 -0.25
CA GLY A 66 9.46 3.34 -1.02
C GLY A 66 9.11 3.60 -2.49
N LEU A 67 8.22 4.56 -2.73
CA LEU A 67 7.83 5.00 -4.08
C LEU A 67 9.03 5.58 -4.84
N THR A 68 9.80 6.46 -4.18
CA THR A 68 11.00 7.09 -4.76
C THR A 68 12.03 6.02 -5.13
N MET A 69 12.27 5.05 -4.24
CA MET A 69 13.16 3.92 -4.53
C MET A 69 12.65 3.10 -5.71
N ALA A 70 11.36 2.75 -5.75
CA ALA A 70 10.76 2.00 -6.85
C ALA A 70 10.90 2.72 -8.20
N GLN A 71 10.76 4.05 -8.21
CA GLN A 71 10.99 4.88 -9.40
C GLN A 71 12.45 4.85 -9.84
N GLU A 72 13.40 4.96 -8.92
CA GLU A 72 14.84 4.94 -9.25
C GLU A 72 15.30 3.64 -9.92
N ILE A 73 14.66 2.52 -9.59
CA ILE A 73 15.00 1.20 -10.14
C ILE A 73 14.00 0.69 -11.18
N GLU A 74 13.03 1.53 -11.57
CA GLU A 74 11.96 1.20 -12.52
C GLU A 74 11.19 -0.09 -12.16
N GLU A 75 11.05 -0.38 -10.86
CA GLU A 75 10.48 -1.62 -10.36
C GLU A 75 8.99 -1.43 -10.02
N LYS A 76 8.15 -2.12 -10.79
CA LYS A 76 6.70 -1.90 -10.84
C LYS A 76 5.94 -2.57 -9.70
N ILE A 77 6.45 -3.66 -9.11
CA ILE A 77 5.79 -4.34 -7.98
C ILE A 77 5.85 -3.46 -6.72
N THR A 78 7.03 -2.98 -6.36
CA THR A 78 7.26 -2.07 -5.23
C THR A 78 6.44 -0.80 -5.42
N LEU A 79 6.36 -0.28 -6.65
CA LEU A 79 5.51 0.85 -6.98
C LEU A 79 4.03 0.55 -6.70
N SER A 80 3.53 -0.64 -7.07
CA SER A 80 2.16 -1.06 -6.76
C SER A 80 1.88 -1.11 -5.24
N TYR A 81 2.86 -1.55 -4.44
CA TYR A 81 2.75 -1.58 -2.98
C TYR A 81 2.73 -0.18 -2.37
N SER A 82 3.55 0.74 -2.89
CA SER A 82 3.52 2.14 -2.45
C SER A 82 2.19 2.80 -2.80
N LEU A 83 1.65 2.58 -4.01
CA LEU A 83 0.33 3.08 -4.42
C LEU A 83 -0.79 2.55 -3.51
N ASP A 84 -0.76 1.27 -3.13
CA ASP A 84 -1.70 0.72 -2.13
C ASP A 84 -1.59 1.43 -0.77
N GLY A 85 -0.36 1.75 -0.33
CA GLY A 85 -0.11 2.52 0.88
C GLY A 85 -0.76 3.92 0.83
N PHE A 86 -0.61 4.62 -0.29
CA PHE A 86 -1.27 5.92 -0.50
C PHE A 86 -2.78 5.81 -0.66
N ALA A 87 -3.28 4.74 -1.29
CA ALA A 87 -4.72 4.46 -1.36
C ALA A 87 -5.30 4.31 0.05
N ALA A 88 -4.64 3.54 0.92
CA ALA A 88 -5.04 3.37 2.31
C ALA A 88 -5.03 4.70 3.09
N LEU A 89 -4.03 5.55 2.88
CA LEU A 89 -3.99 6.91 3.46
C LEU A 89 -5.14 7.79 2.95
N ALA A 90 -5.48 7.70 1.68
CA ALA A 90 -6.62 8.42 1.09
C ALA A 90 -7.96 7.96 1.70
N VAL A 91 -8.13 6.67 2.00
CA VAL A 91 -9.29 6.16 2.76
C VAL A 91 -9.41 6.87 4.11
N LYS A 92 -8.30 7.01 4.86
CA LYS A 92 -8.30 7.70 6.16
C LYS A 92 -8.57 9.19 6.06
N ARG A 93 -8.21 9.81 4.94
CA ARG A 93 -8.56 11.20 4.60
C ARG A 93 -9.99 11.36 4.05
N ARG A 94 -10.75 10.27 3.91
CA ARG A 94 -12.09 10.23 3.29
C ARG A 94 -12.11 10.68 1.83
N ASP A 95 -10.98 10.56 1.15
CA ASP A 95 -10.84 10.85 -0.27
C ASP A 95 -11.07 9.57 -1.09
N ALA A 96 -12.35 9.24 -1.25
CA ALA A 96 -12.80 8.02 -1.92
C ALA A 96 -12.39 7.94 -3.39
N GLU A 97 -12.37 9.08 -4.09
CA GLU A 97 -11.98 9.16 -5.49
C GLU A 97 -10.52 8.78 -5.65
N ARG A 98 -9.62 9.45 -4.91
CA ARG A 98 -8.19 9.19 -4.97
C ARG A 98 -7.86 7.78 -4.49
N ALA A 99 -8.49 7.32 -3.40
CA ALA A 99 -8.29 5.96 -2.89
C ALA A 99 -8.64 4.90 -3.94
N SER A 100 -9.77 5.07 -4.64
CA SER A 100 -10.22 4.13 -5.67
C SER A 100 -9.31 4.17 -6.90
N GLN A 101 -8.91 5.36 -7.35
CA GLN A 101 -8.00 5.51 -8.49
C GLN A 101 -6.62 4.89 -8.21
N LEU A 102 -6.04 5.16 -7.04
CA LEU A 102 -4.75 4.58 -6.62
C LEU A 102 -4.83 3.05 -6.52
N ALA A 103 -5.90 2.51 -5.94
CA ALA A 103 -6.11 1.07 -5.86
C ALA A 103 -6.27 0.41 -7.23
N GLY A 104 -6.92 1.08 -8.18
CA GLY A 104 -7.05 0.64 -9.56
C GLY A 104 -5.72 0.65 -10.31
N ALA A 105 -4.92 1.70 -10.13
CA ALA A 105 -3.59 1.82 -10.73
C ALA A 105 -2.62 0.75 -10.19
N ALA A 106 -2.62 0.51 -8.87
CA ALA A 106 -1.85 -0.56 -8.24
C ALA A 106 -2.22 -1.94 -8.81
N GLU A 107 -3.52 -2.18 -9.06
CA GLU A 107 -3.95 -3.45 -9.65
C GLU A 107 -3.51 -3.62 -11.09
N HIS A 108 -3.66 -2.58 -11.92
CA HIS A 108 -3.23 -2.64 -13.30
C HIS A 108 -1.73 -2.97 -13.42
N LEU A 109 -0.91 -2.37 -12.54
CA LEU A 109 0.51 -2.67 -12.45
C LEU A 109 0.78 -4.14 -12.14
N ARG A 110 0.08 -4.71 -11.15
CA ARG A 110 0.22 -6.13 -10.79
C ARG A 110 -0.22 -7.07 -11.91
N GLU A 111 -1.39 -6.81 -12.49
CA GLU A 111 -1.94 -7.59 -13.61
C GLU A 111 -0.98 -7.60 -14.81
N SER A 112 -0.38 -6.45 -15.13
CA SER A 112 0.56 -6.32 -16.24
C SER A 112 1.82 -7.19 -16.09
N LEU A 113 2.14 -7.60 -14.86
CA LEU A 113 3.32 -8.40 -14.52
C LEU A 113 2.99 -9.87 -14.28
N GLY A 114 1.71 -10.24 -14.17
CA GLY A 114 1.29 -11.60 -13.82
C GLY A 114 1.84 -12.09 -12.46
N PHE A 115 2.19 -11.17 -11.57
CA PHE A 115 2.84 -11.49 -10.30
C PHE A 115 1.78 -11.74 -9.22
N ASP A 116 1.91 -12.86 -8.50
CA ASP A 116 1.03 -13.15 -7.38
C ASP A 116 1.54 -12.48 -6.11
N THR A 117 0.75 -11.54 -5.58
CA THR A 117 1.13 -10.75 -4.40
C THR A 117 1.44 -11.63 -3.19
N GLU A 118 2.49 -11.26 -2.46
CA GLU A 118 2.84 -11.88 -1.20
C GLU A 118 1.65 -11.81 -0.20
N PRO A 119 1.51 -12.80 0.70
CA PRO A 119 0.34 -12.90 1.57
C PRO A 119 0.11 -11.69 2.49
N ALA A 120 1.18 -11.02 2.93
CA ALA A 120 1.09 -9.88 3.85
C ALA A 120 0.56 -8.62 3.13
N GLU A 121 1.07 -8.35 1.93
CA GLU A 121 0.71 -7.26 1.04
C GLU A 121 -0.74 -7.42 0.58
N ARG A 122 -1.13 -8.66 0.24
CA ARG A 122 -2.53 -9.00 -0.04
C ARG A 122 -3.44 -8.73 1.15
N ARG A 123 -3.01 -9.04 2.37
CA ARG A 123 -3.78 -8.79 3.59
C ARG A 123 -3.98 -7.29 3.83
N PHE A 124 -2.92 -6.50 3.69
CA PHE A 124 -3.00 -5.04 3.83
C PHE A 124 -3.96 -4.45 2.79
N ARG A 125 -3.82 -4.85 1.53
CA ARG A 125 -4.69 -4.40 0.44
C ARG A 125 -6.17 -4.72 0.71
N ASN A 126 -6.46 -5.98 1.05
CA ASN A 126 -7.82 -6.41 1.33
C ASN A 126 -8.44 -5.65 2.50
N ALA A 127 -7.65 -5.28 3.51
CA ALA A 127 -8.14 -4.53 4.66
C ALA A 127 -8.61 -3.11 4.27
N TYR A 128 -7.78 -2.34 3.54
CA TYR A 128 -8.18 -0.98 3.17
C TYR A 128 -9.28 -0.98 2.09
N LEU A 129 -9.28 -1.94 1.17
CA LEU A 129 -10.34 -2.07 0.16
C LEU A 129 -11.70 -2.40 0.80
N ALA A 130 -11.73 -3.32 1.76
CA ALA A 130 -12.95 -3.63 2.49
C ALA A 130 -13.49 -2.42 3.25
N GLU A 131 -12.61 -1.59 3.83
CA GLU A 131 -13.00 -0.33 4.45
C GLU A 131 -13.57 0.66 3.42
N LEU A 132 -12.87 0.85 2.29
CA LEU A 132 -13.30 1.74 1.22
C LEU A 132 -14.68 1.34 0.64
N GLN A 133 -14.89 0.05 0.37
CA GLN A 133 -16.15 -0.48 -0.15
C GLN A 133 -17.29 -0.45 0.88
N CYS A 134 -16.99 -0.37 2.17
CA CYS A 134 -17.99 -0.22 3.22
C CYS A 134 -18.50 1.23 3.31
N VAL A 135 -17.65 2.21 3.00
CA VAL A 135 -17.97 3.64 3.16
C VAL A 135 -18.35 4.33 1.84
N VAL A 136 -18.10 3.72 0.69
CA VAL A 136 -18.37 4.27 -0.64
C VAL A 136 -19.36 3.38 -1.37
N ASP A 137 -20.31 4.02 -2.08
CA ASP A 137 -21.21 3.31 -2.99
C ASP A 137 -20.43 2.50 -4.03
N GLU A 138 -20.88 1.28 -4.29
CA GLU A 138 -20.20 0.35 -5.19
C GLU A 138 -20.02 0.91 -6.60
N GLN A 139 -21.01 1.64 -7.14
CA GLN A 139 -20.92 2.20 -8.48
C GLN A 139 -19.87 3.32 -8.54
N ILE A 140 -19.81 4.15 -7.49
CA ILE A 140 -18.81 5.21 -7.36
C ILE A 140 -17.41 4.61 -7.24
N PHE A 141 -17.24 3.61 -6.38
CA PHE A 141 -15.98 2.88 -6.24
C PHE A 141 -15.54 2.28 -7.60
N LEU A 142 -16.41 1.50 -8.25
CA LEU A 142 -16.08 0.84 -9.53
C LEU A 142 -15.77 1.84 -10.65
N LYS A 143 -16.44 3.00 -10.67
CA LYS A 143 -16.17 4.06 -11.64
C LYS A 143 -14.73 4.57 -11.51
N PHE A 144 -14.33 4.99 -10.31
CA PHE A 144 -13.00 5.54 -10.07
C PHE A 144 -11.90 4.49 -10.08
N TYR A 145 -12.20 3.27 -9.62
CA TYR A 145 -11.30 2.12 -9.71
C TYR A 145 -10.95 1.81 -11.17
N LYS A 146 -11.94 1.70 -12.05
CA LYS A 146 -11.72 1.50 -13.49
C LYS A 146 -10.98 2.65 -14.17
N GLN A 147 -11.18 3.88 -13.69
CA GLN A 147 -10.40 5.02 -14.15
C GLN A 147 -8.93 4.89 -13.73
N GLY A 148 -8.69 4.49 -12.47
CA GLY A 148 -7.38 4.16 -11.93
C GLY A 148 -6.63 3.11 -12.75
N CYS A 149 -7.30 2.02 -13.14
CA CYS A 149 -6.70 0.96 -13.96
C CYS A 149 -6.24 1.41 -15.35
N LYS A 150 -6.67 2.61 -15.81
CA LYS A 150 -6.29 3.17 -17.10
C LYS A 150 -5.22 4.25 -16.99
N LEU A 151 -4.86 4.66 -15.78
CA LEU A 151 -3.85 5.69 -15.56
C LEU A 151 -2.48 5.18 -15.98
N LYS A 152 -1.69 6.09 -16.57
CA LYS A 152 -0.25 5.86 -16.73
C LYS A 152 0.43 5.92 -15.37
N ILE A 153 1.62 5.33 -15.29
CA ILE A 153 2.40 5.26 -14.05
C ILE A 153 2.64 6.66 -13.47
N GLU A 154 2.95 7.64 -14.32
CA GLU A 154 3.21 9.03 -13.91
C GLU A 154 1.96 9.71 -13.33
N GLU A 155 0.79 9.42 -13.92
CA GLU A 155 -0.49 9.96 -13.45
C GLU A 155 -0.87 9.32 -12.10
N ALA A 156 -0.61 8.02 -11.93
CA ALA A 156 -0.82 7.33 -10.67
C ALA A 156 0.10 7.86 -9.56
N ILE A 157 1.37 8.15 -9.86
CA ILE A 157 2.31 8.78 -8.93
C ILE A 157 1.86 10.20 -8.57
N ALA A 158 1.34 10.98 -9.52
CA ALA A 158 0.87 12.34 -9.24
C ALA A 158 -0.28 12.36 -8.20
N LEU A 159 -1.07 11.28 -8.11
CA LEU A 159 -2.12 11.13 -7.10
C LEU A 159 -1.59 10.89 -5.68
N THR A 160 -0.29 10.61 -5.49
CA THR A 160 0.31 10.37 -4.16
C THR A 160 0.85 11.64 -3.49
N LEU A 161 0.91 12.77 -4.20
CA LEU A 161 1.42 14.05 -3.72
C LEU A 161 0.42 14.74 -2.78
#